data_AF-A0A659UM24-F1
#
_entry.id   AF-A0A659UM24-F1
#
_cell.length_a   1.000
_cell.length_b   1.000
_cell.length_c   1.000
_cell.angle_alpha   90.00
_cell.angle_beta   90.00
_cell.angle_gamma   90.00
#
_symmetry.space_group_name_H-M   'P 1'
#
loop_
_entity.id
_entity.type
_entity.pdbx_description
1 polymer ?
#
loop_
_entity_poly.entity_id
_entity_poly.type
_entity_poly.pdbx_seq_one_letter_code
_entity_poly.pdbx_strand_id
1 'polypeptide(L)'
;SDLNVVVLPLPEDMAEEVAIVSKRVGEMAGGLDLPVPKNVGDEIARVLTIFRELRSGATSDGKVTLKTPSGSLSTAEAIATMVGGLSQAAWFDGGKLGAEGLAASLVGAIVKDPVQDKLVL
;
A
#
# COMPACT_ATOMS: atom_id res chain seq x y z
N SER A 1 -12.80 6.70 25.90
CA SER A 1 -11.44 7.21 25.67
C SER A 1 -11.30 7.42 24.19
N ASP A 2 -11.47 8.66 23.71
CA ASP A 2 -11.35 8.95 22.28
C ASP A 2 -9.89 8.74 21.86
N LEU A 3 -9.65 7.82 20.92
CA LEU A 3 -8.36 7.72 20.27
C LEU A 3 -8.18 8.98 19.43
N ASN A 4 -7.29 9.86 19.88
CA ASN A 4 -6.89 11.01 19.11
C ASN A 4 -6.01 10.51 17.94
N VAL A 5 -6.64 10.18 16.81
CA VAL A 5 -5.92 9.70 15.62
C VAL A 5 -5.34 10.90 14.89
N VAL A 6 -4.02 11.05 14.95
CA VAL A 6 -3.30 12.01 14.12
C VAL A 6 -3.16 11.41 12.71
N VAL A 7 -3.91 11.96 11.76
CA VAL A 7 -3.74 11.64 10.33
C VAL A 7 -2.59 12.47 9.80
N LEU A 8 -1.48 11.83 9.44
CA LEU A 8 -0.37 12.50 8.78
C LEU A 8 -0.72 12.77 7.31
N PRO A 9 -0.39 13.96 6.77
CA PRO A 9 -0.56 14.23 5.35
C PRO A 9 0.32 13.29 4.52
N LEU A 10 -0.13 13.01 3.29
CA LEU A 10 0.63 12.18 2.37
C LEU A 10 1.84 12.97 1.85
N PRO A 11 3.02 12.33 1.71
CA PRO A 11 4.17 12.99 1.12
C PRO A 11 3.83 13.52 -0.27
N GLU A 12 4.25 14.74 -0.60
CA GLU A 12 4.02 15.31 -1.93
C GLU A 12 4.93 14.62 -2.96
N ASP A 13 6.17 14.33 -2.57
CA ASP A 13 7.17 13.68 -3.42
C ASP A 13 7.05 12.15 -3.38
N MET A 14 7.08 11.55 -4.58
CA MET A 14 7.11 10.10 -4.76
C MET A 14 8.38 9.49 -4.18
N ALA A 15 9.55 10.14 -4.34
CA ALA A 15 10.80 9.59 -3.83
C ALA A 15 10.81 9.55 -2.29
N GLU A 16 10.28 10.60 -1.66
CA GLU A 16 10.06 10.64 -0.21
C GLU A 16 9.12 9.51 0.25
N GLU A 17 7.98 9.34 -0.42
CA GLU A 17 7.01 8.28 -0.07
C GLU A 17 7.63 6.89 -0.22
N VAL A 18 8.38 6.64 -1.30
CA VAL A 18 9.12 5.38 -1.50
C VAL A 18 10.12 5.15 -0.37
N ALA A 19 10.86 6.18 0.06
CA ALA A 19 11.83 6.05 1.15
C ALA A 19 11.15 5.70 2.49
N ILE A 20 10.03 6.36 2.81
CA ILE A 20 9.25 6.11 4.02
C ILE A 20 8.70 4.67 4.02
N VAL A 21 8.06 4.26 2.92
CA VAL A 21 7.48 2.91 2.80
C VAL A 21 8.56 1.86 2.84
N SER A 22 9.67 2.03 2.10
CA SER A 22 10.78 1.07 2.07
C SER A 22 11.38 0.85 3.46
N LYS A 23 11.59 1.93 4.21
CA LYS A 23 12.09 1.85 5.58
C LYS A 23 11.15 1.03 6.47
N ARG A 24 9.85 1.38 6.47
CA ARG A 24 8.86 0.72 7.35
C ARG A 24 8.60 -0.72 6.96
N VAL A 25 8.54 -1.02 5.67
CA VAL A 25 8.41 -2.40 5.18
C VAL A 25 9.62 -3.23 5.60
N GLY A 26 10.83 -2.69 5.48
CA GLY A 26 12.05 -3.38 5.94
C GLY A 26 12.06 -3.65 7.44
N GLU A 27 11.69 -2.66 8.26
CA GLU A 27 11.56 -2.80 9.72
C GLU A 27 10.55 -3.90 10.10
N MET A 28 9.37 -3.90 9.47
CA MET A 28 8.32 -4.88 9.75
C MET A 28 8.66 -6.28 9.24
N ALA A 29 9.21 -6.39 8.03
CA ALA A 29 9.64 -7.66 7.46
C ALA A 29 10.72 -8.31 8.34
N GLY A 30 11.70 -7.53 8.81
CA GLY A 30 12.72 -8.00 9.74
C GLY A 30 12.15 -8.46 11.08
N GLY A 31 11.18 -7.73 11.64
CA GLY A 31 10.50 -8.13 12.88
C GLY A 31 9.65 -9.41 12.75
N LEU A 32 9.24 -9.75 11.53
CA LEU A 32 8.43 -10.93 11.20
C LEU A 32 9.24 -12.08 10.58
N ASP A 33 10.57 -11.93 10.47
CA ASP A 33 11.48 -12.86 9.78
C ASP A 33 11.04 -13.19 8.34
N LEU A 34 10.48 -12.20 7.64
CA LEU A 34 10.05 -12.36 6.25
C LEU A 34 11.23 -12.15 5.31
N PRO A 35 11.44 -13.05 4.31
CA PRO A 35 12.42 -12.82 3.27
C PRO A 35 12.06 -11.56 2.48
N VAL A 36 13.07 -10.76 2.16
CA VAL A 36 12.93 -9.53 1.38
C VAL A 36 13.58 -9.74 0.00
N PRO A 37 12.79 -10.01 -1.05
CA PRO A 37 13.32 -10.22 -2.40
C PRO A 37 13.98 -8.96 -2.95
N LYS A 38 14.93 -9.15 -3.88
CA LYS A 38 15.69 -8.04 -4.48
C LYS A 38 14.82 -6.98 -5.16
N ASN A 39 13.66 -7.38 -5.68
CA ASN A 39 12.72 -6.50 -6.40
C ASN A 39 11.73 -5.78 -5.47
N VAL A 40 11.87 -5.85 -4.13
CA VAL A 40 10.93 -5.20 -3.21
C VAL A 40 10.79 -3.69 -3.47
N GLY A 41 11.88 -3.01 -3.80
CA GLY A 41 11.87 -1.58 -4.08
C GLY A 41 11.07 -1.23 -5.34
N ASP A 42 11.19 -2.05 -6.38
CA ASP A 42 10.44 -1.89 -7.63
C ASP A 42 8.93 -2.06 -7.39
N GLU A 43 8.56 -3.05 -6.57
CA GLU A 43 7.16 -3.28 -6.23
C GLU A 43 6.58 -2.21 -5.29
N ILE A 44 7.37 -1.66 -4.38
CA ILE A 44 6.97 -0.47 -3.59
C ILE A 44 6.64 0.70 -4.52
N ALA A 45 7.54 1.00 -5.47
CA ALA A 45 7.33 2.08 -6.42
C ALA A 45 6.08 1.83 -7.29
N ARG A 46 5.85 0.58 -7.72
CA ARG A 46 4.67 0.20 -8.49
C ARG A 46 3.37 0.41 -7.68
N VAL A 47 3.31 -0.08 -6.44
CA VAL A 47 2.14 0.08 -5.56
C VAL A 47 1.85 1.55 -5.30
N LEU A 48 2.87 2.35 -5.00
CA LEU A 48 2.70 3.79 -4.77
C LEU A 48 2.24 4.56 -6.01
N THR A 49 2.71 4.15 -7.20
CA THR A 49 2.23 4.70 -8.46
C THR A 49 0.74 4.44 -8.62
N ILE A 50 0.30 3.19 -8.44
CA ILE A 50 -1.11 2.81 -8.49
C ILE A 50 -1.93 3.64 -7.49
N PHE A 51 -1.44 3.80 -6.26
CA PHE A 51 -2.13 4.56 -5.23
C PHE A 51 -2.28 6.04 -5.59
N ARG A 52 -1.22 6.66 -6.14
CA ARG A 52 -1.24 8.06 -6.57
C ARG A 52 -2.18 8.28 -7.74
N GLU A 53 -2.17 7.39 -8.73
CA GLU A 53 -3.04 7.47 -9.90
C GLU A 53 -4.52 7.27 -9.54
N LEU A 54 -4.82 6.34 -8.63
CA LEU A 54 -6.17 6.14 -8.13
C LEU A 54 -6.65 7.34 -7.30
N ARG A 55 -5.77 7.94 -6.48
CA ARG A 55 -6.10 9.16 -5.72
C ARG A 55 -6.33 10.37 -6.62
N SER A 56 -5.50 10.55 -7.65
CA SER A 56 -5.65 11.65 -8.61
C SER A 56 -6.80 11.46 -9.58
N GLY A 57 -7.30 10.23 -9.72
CA GLY A 57 -8.33 9.89 -10.71
C GLY A 57 -7.80 9.87 -12.14
N ALA A 58 -6.47 9.76 -12.33
CA ALA A 58 -5.86 9.68 -13.64
C ALA A 58 -4.48 9.00 -13.61
N THR A 59 -4.07 8.39 -14.72
CA THR A 59 -2.69 7.89 -14.87
C THR A 59 -1.66 9.02 -14.75
N SER A 60 -0.42 8.67 -14.42
CA SER A 60 0.67 9.63 -14.20
C SER A 60 0.98 10.49 -15.44
N ASP A 61 0.65 9.98 -16.63
CA ASP A 61 0.77 10.70 -17.90
C ASP A 61 -0.50 11.49 -18.30
N GLY A 62 -1.55 11.44 -17.47
CA GLY A 62 -2.81 12.16 -17.64
C GLY A 62 -3.70 11.65 -18.76
N LYS A 63 -3.34 10.54 -19.43
CA LYS A 63 -4.05 10.08 -20.64
C LYS A 63 -5.30 9.26 -20.35
N VAL A 64 -5.37 8.64 -19.18
CA VAL A 64 -6.47 7.75 -18.80
C VAL A 64 -7.09 8.24 -17.52
N THR A 65 -8.39 8.53 -17.55
CA THR A 65 -9.19 8.82 -16.34
C THR A 65 -9.49 7.52 -15.60
N LEU A 66 -9.33 7.54 -14.28
CA LEU A 66 -9.57 6.43 -13.37
C LEU A 66 -10.70 6.77 -12.41
N LYS A 67 -11.43 5.75 -11.95
CA LYS A 67 -12.38 5.93 -10.85
C LYS A 67 -11.60 6.07 -9.54
N THR A 68 -11.82 7.18 -8.85
CA THR A 68 -11.28 7.37 -7.50
C THR A 68 -11.98 6.42 -6.53
N PRO A 69 -11.24 5.60 -5.78
CA PRO A 69 -11.82 4.72 -4.77
C PRO A 69 -12.33 5.51 -3.56
N SER A 70 -13.22 4.90 -2.77
CA SER A 70 -13.73 5.48 -1.52
C SER A 70 -12.74 5.42 -0.36
N GLY A 71 -11.71 4.56 -0.46
CA GLY A 71 -10.65 4.43 0.56
C GLY A 71 -9.57 5.53 0.45
N SER A 72 -8.85 5.77 1.55
CA SER A 72 -7.82 6.82 1.64
C SER A 72 -6.57 6.58 0.79
N LEU A 73 -6.27 5.32 0.46
CA LEU A 73 -5.03 4.88 -0.22
C LEU A 73 -3.78 5.56 0.35
N SER A 74 -3.64 5.44 1.67
CA SER A 74 -2.63 6.12 2.47
C SER A 74 -1.26 5.42 2.41
N THR A 75 -0.21 6.12 2.87
CA THR A 75 1.12 5.53 3.07
C THR A 75 1.07 4.31 4.02
N ALA A 76 0.20 4.34 5.04
CA ALA A 76 0.01 3.20 5.94
C ALA A 76 -0.60 1.99 5.23
N GLU A 77 -1.55 2.23 4.32
CA GLU A 77 -2.14 1.17 3.49
C GLU A 77 -1.12 0.59 2.51
N ALA A 78 -0.23 1.42 1.94
CA ALA A 78 0.86 0.93 1.09
C ALA A 78 1.82 0.02 1.87
N ILE A 79 2.20 0.39 3.10
CA ILE A 79 3.02 -0.46 3.97
C ILE A 79 2.31 -1.79 4.24
N ALA A 80 1.04 -1.75 4.62
CA ALA A 80 0.25 -2.96 4.88
C ALA A 80 0.13 -3.86 3.64
N THR A 81 -0.10 -3.28 2.45
CA THR A 81 -0.12 -4.01 1.18
C THR A 81 1.20 -4.73 0.91
N MET A 82 2.32 -4.04 1.11
CA MET A 82 3.65 -4.61 0.86
C MET A 82 4.01 -5.71 1.87
N VAL A 83 3.73 -5.51 3.15
CA VAL A 83 3.96 -6.55 4.18
C VAL A 83 3.07 -7.77 3.93
N GLY A 84 1.82 -7.55 3.54
CA GLY A 84 0.91 -8.63 3.11
C GLY A 84 1.45 -9.41 1.91
N GLY A 85 1.94 -8.70 0.89
CA GLY A 85 2.56 -9.31 -0.29
C GLY A 85 3.83 -10.10 0.04
N LEU A 86 4.70 -9.59 0.91
CA LEU A 86 5.90 -10.31 1.38
C LEU A 86 5.53 -11.58 2.15
N SER A 87 4.52 -11.51 3.02
CA SER A 87 4.00 -12.68 3.72
C SER A 87 3.47 -13.73 2.73
N GLN A 88 2.65 -13.30 1.77
CA GLN A 88 2.12 -14.18 0.73
C GLN A 88 3.25 -14.84 -0.08
N ALA A 89 4.25 -14.06 -0.48
CA ALA A 89 5.41 -14.55 -1.20
C ALA A 89 6.18 -15.61 -0.40
N ALA A 90 6.44 -15.33 0.88
CA ALA A 90 7.19 -16.21 1.78
C ALA A 90 6.51 -17.58 1.95
N TRP A 91 5.19 -17.59 2.13
CA TRP A 91 4.45 -18.80 2.48
C TRP A 91 3.84 -19.55 1.30
N PHE A 92 3.53 -18.85 0.20
CA PHE A 92 2.71 -19.40 -0.87
C PHE A 92 3.31 -19.26 -2.28
N ASP A 93 4.38 -18.50 -2.47
CA ASP A 93 5.00 -18.31 -3.80
C ASP A 93 6.52 -18.54 -3.81
N GLY A 94 7.03 -19.35 -2.87
CA GLY A 94 8.45 -19.72 -2.82
C GLY A 94 9.40 -18.53 -2.67
N GLY A 95 8.95 -17.48 -1.97
CA GLY A 95 9.70 -16.24 -1.73
C GLY A 95 9.71 -15.27 -2.91
N LYS A 96 8.91 -15.49 -3.96
CA LYS A 96 8.82 -14.56 -5.09
C LYS A 96 7.75 -13.50 -4.81
N LEU A 97 8.17 -12.24 -4.84
CA LEU A 97 7.23 -11.12 -4.78
C LEU A 97 6.88 -10.70 -6.20
N GLY A 98 5.59 -10.70 -6.54
CA GLY A 98 5.11 -10.32 -7.86
C GLY A 98 3.67 -9.83 -7.83
N ALA A 99 3.17 -9.46 -9.01
CA ALA A 99 1.85 -8.84 -9.17
C ALA A 99 0.71 -9.71 -8.60
N GLU A 100 0.78 -11.03 -8.76
CA GLU A 100 -0.24 -11.96 -8.27
C GLU A 100 -0.32 -11.97 -6.74
N GLY A 101 0.83 -12.00 -6.06
CA GLY A 101 0.90 -11.94 -4.60
C GLY A 101 0.45 -10.58 -4.03
N LEU A 102 0.66 -9.50 -4.77
CA LEU A 102 0.24 -8.15 -4.37
C LEU A 102 -1.23 -7.85 -4.69
N ALA A 103 -1.81 -8.50 -5.71
CA ALA A 103 -3.16 -8.22 -6.18
C ALA A 103 -4.22 -8.36 -5.08
N ALA A 104 -4.14 -9.43 -4.27
CA ALA A 104 -5.08 -9.64 -3.18
C ALA A 104 -5.02 -8.52 -2.13
N SER A 105 -3.81 -8.11 -1.73
CA SER A 105 -3.60 -7.01 -0.77
C SER A 105 -3.96 -5.64 -1.34
N LEU A 106 -3.77 -5.43 -2.65
CA LEU A 106 -4.18 -4.23 -3.37
C LEU A 106 -5.71 -4.12 -3.43
N VAL A 107 -6.42 -5.20 -3.78
CA VAL A 107 -7.89 -5.21 -3.80
C VAL A 107 -8.44 -4.87 -2.41
N GLY A 108 -7.87 -5.43 -1.35
CA GLY A 108 -8.27 -5.11 0.02
C GLY A 108 -8.07 -3.63 0.39
N ALA A 109 -6.99 -3.00 -0.09
CA ALA A 109 -6.73 -1.58 0.14
C ALA A 109 -7.66 -0.67 -0.69
N ILE A 110 -7.97 -1.05 -1.94
CA ILE A 110 -8.75 -0.23 -2.89
C ILE A 110 -10.26 -0.34 -2.65
N VAL A 111 -10.75 -1.56 -2.44
CA VAL A 111 -12.19 -1.89 -2.41
C VAL A 111 -12.78 -1.79 -1.00
N LYS A 112 -11.93 -1.53 0.01
CA LYS A 112 -12.29 -1.47 1.43
C LYS A 112 -13.71 -0.91 1.63
N ASP A 113 -14.58 -1.79 2.14
CA ASP A 113 -16.01 -1.52 2.31
C ASP A 113 -16.15 -0.27 3.20
N PRO A 114 -16.94 0.77 2.82
CA PRO A 114 -17.12 1.99 3.62
C PRO A 114 -17.84 1.76 4.98
N VAL A 115 -17.90 0.53 5.47
CA VAL A 115 -18.71 0.14 6.63
C VAL A 115 -17.83 -0.27 7.82
N GLN A 116 -17.12 0.70 8.38
CA GLN A 116 -16.85 0.78 9.83
C GLN A 116 -16.72 2.25 10.30
N ASP A 117 -17.47 3.18 9.70
CA ASP A 117 -17.62 4.52 10.29
C ASP A 117 -19.08 4.99 10.27
N LYS A 118 -19.96 4.10 10.69
CA LYS A 118 -21.19 4.51 11.38
C LYS A 118 -21.02 4.17 12.85
N LEU A 119 -20.20 4.96 13.54
CA LEU A 119 -20.46 5.21 14.95
C LEU A 119 -21.92 5.67 15.03
N VAL A 120 -22.72 4.81 15.64
CA VAL A 120 -24.12 5.02 15.99
C VAL A 120 -24.22 6.37 16.72
N LEU A 121 -25.05 7.27 16.21
CA LEU A 121 -25.49 8.50 16.89
C LEU A 121 -26.21 8.16 18.20
#